data_AF-A0A7H8YX96-F1
#
_entry.id   AF-A0A7H8YX96-F1
#
_cell.length_a   1.000
_cell.length_b   1.000
_cell.length_c   1.000
_cell.angle_alpha   90.00
_cell.angle_beta   90.00
_cell.angle_gamma   90.00
#
_symmetry.space_group_name_H-M   'P 1'
#
loop_
_entity.id
_entity.type
_entity.pdbx_description
1 polymer ?
#
loop_
_entity_poly.entity_id
_entity_poly.type
_entity_poly.pdbx_seq_one_letter_code
_entity_poly.pdbx_strand_id
1 'polypeptide(L)'
;MVRYKTELMLEFPGFVLFDPVVLQEFLLEKGIEDDDLLKYFINNPAIGEESIQRGILLPIYNIEPFDYEILINTTTKSEIPTEWVVFKNEVSLPLQVKSGRLAVEDIFMIMNWDYESNYSDFANEKSLNPQPAVEDVELNGDTGDRFDIPAGNYGVKVLGFLDVNEPDIFESKCGYELFFEKMDTLPIIPENIDVDKLDYKVKVISER
;
A
#
# COMPACT_ATOMS: atom_id res chain seq x y z
N MET A 1 4.09 -3.45 -19.18
CA MET A 1 3.87 -2.24 -18.36
C MET A 1 2.37 -2.17 -18.13
N VAL A 2 1.96 -2.28 -16.88
CA VAL A 2 0.56 -2.45 -16.49
C VAL A 2 0.23 -1.37 -15.46
N ARG A 3 -0.96 -0.79 -15.55
CA ARG A 3 -1.55 -0.03 -14.46
C ARG A 3 -2.71 -0.81 -13.91
N TYR A 4 -2.83 -0.81 -12.60
CA TYR A 4 -3.96 -1.40 -11.91
C TYR A 4 -4.68 -0.30 -11.13
N LYS A 5 -5.99 -0.43 -11.01
CA LYS A 5 -6.84 0.46 -10.22
C LYS A 5 -7.70 -0.39 -9.29
N THR A 6 -7.91 0.09 -8.08
CA THR A 6 -8.93 -0.41 -7.15
C THR A 6 -9.53 0.74 -6.35
N GLU A 7 -10.66 0.50 -5.71
CA GLU A 7 -11.25 1.34 -4.67
C GLU A 7 -11.04 0.64 -3.33
N LEU A 8 -10.47 1.37 -2.37
CA LEU A 8 -10.16 0.86 -1.04
C LEU A 8 -11.01 1.62 -0.01
N MET A 9 -11.96 0.91 0.59
CA MET A 9 -12.76 1.44 1.70
C MET A 9 -11.96 1.29 2.99
N LEU A 10 -11.62 2.42 3.62
CA LEU A 10 -10.90 2.42 4.89
C LEU A 10 -11.85 2.53 6.08
N GLU A 11 -11.76 1.55 6.97
CA GLU A 11 -12.33 1.56 8.32
C GLU A 11 -11.38 2.22 9.33
N PHE A 12 -10.06 2.10 9.11
CA PHE A 12 -9.02 2.64 9.99
C PHE A 12 -8.16 3.70 9.27
N PRO A 13 -7.43 4.57 10.00
CA PRO A 13 -6.72 5.70 9.43
C PRO A 13 -5.38 5.31 8.75
N GLY A 14 -5.47 4.43 7.75
CA GLY A 14 -4.36 3.99 6.94
C GLY A 14 -4.61 2.71 6.15
N PHE A 15 -3.75 2.48 5.16
CA PHE A 15 -3.64 1.21 4.44
C PHE A 15 -2.18 0.78 4.38
N VAL A 16 -1.97 -0.48 3.97
CA VAL A 16 -0.65 -1.10 3.93
C VAL A 16 -0.48 -1.91 2.66
N LEU A 17 0.73 -1.84 2.09
CA LEU A 17 1.11 -2.66 0.95
C LEU A 17 2.16 -3.67 1.41
N PHE A 18 1.98 -4.93 1.05
CA PHE A 18 2.92 -5.99 1.39
C PHE A 18 2.74 -7.22 0.52
N ASP A 19 3.80 -8.04 0.45
CA ASP A 19 3.66 -9.43 0.02
C ASP A 19 3.47 -10.30 1.27
N PRO A 20 2.31 -10.96 1.44
CA PRO A 20 2.02 -11.80 2.60
C PRO A 20 3.08 -12.88 2.87
N VAL A 21 3.72 -13.43 1.83
CA VAL A 21 4.79 -14.42 2.00
C VAL A 21 6.02 -13.79 2.66
N VAL A 22 6.36 -12.57 2.25
CA VAL A 22 7.50 -11.82 2.79
C VAL A 22 7.23 -11.43 4.25
N LEU A 23 6.01 -10.98 4.55
CA LEU A 23 5.61 -10.67 5.92
C LEU A 23 5.65 -11.92 6.80
N GLN A 24 5.04 -13.04 6.37
CA GLN A 24 5.03 -14.27 7.15
C GLN A 24 6.45 -14.79 7.43
N GLU A 25 7.35 -14.75 6.44
CA GLU A 25 8.75 -15.12 6.64
C GLU A 25 9.46 -14.23 7.66
N PHE A 26 9.20 -12.92 7.63
CA PHE A 26 9.74 -11.98 8.61
C PHE A 26 9.24 -12.26 10.03
N LEU A 27 7.94 -12.53 10.20
CA LEU A 27 7.37 -12.85 11.52
C LEU A 27 7.99 -14.13 12.08
N LEU A 28 8.12 -15.18 11.26
CA LEU A 28 8.77 -16.43 11.63
C LEU A 28 10.25 -16.25 11.96
N GLU A 29 10.99 -15.44 11.19
CA GLU A 29 12.39 -15.09 11.44
C GLU A 29 12.57 -14.42 12.81
N LYS A 30 11.64 -13.53 13.18
CA LYS A 30 11.67 -12.78 14.44
C LYS A 30 11.04 -13.51 15.63
N GLY A 31 10.38 -14.65 15.38
CA GLY A 31 9.63 -15.37 16.41
C GLY A 31 8.42 -14.60 16.94
N ILE A 32 7.75 -13.84 16.06
CA ILE A 32 6.55 -13.07 16.39
C ILE A 32 5.33 -13.99 16.20
N GLU A 33 4.56 -14.16 17.27
CA GLU A 33 3.34 -14.98 17.29
C GLU A 33 2.07 -14.14 17.56
N ASP A 34 2.22 -12.81 17.70
CA ASP A 34 1.10 -11.90 17.91
C ASP A 34 0.26 -11.73 16.63
N ASP A 35 -1.06 -11.80 16.76
CA ASP A 35 -1.99 -11.55 15.65
C ASP A 35 -2.19 -10.03 15.40
N ASP A 36 -2.07 -9.20 16.43
CA ASP A 36 -2.16 -7.73 16.32
C ASP A 36 -0.78 -7.14 16.04
N LEU A 37 -0.36 -7.22 14.77
CA LEU A 37 0.97 -6.77 14.33
C LEU A 37 1.13 -5.26 14.44
N LEU A 38 0.08 -4.48 14.19
CA LEU A 38 0.12 -3.04 14.35
C LEU A 38 0.51 -2.66 15.79
N LYS A 39 -0.20 -3.22 16.77
CA LYS A 39 0.12 -3.01 18.19
C LYS A 39 1.49 -3.57 18.54
N TYR A 40 1.89 -4.71 17.98
CA TYR A 40 3.22 -5.26 18.20
C TYR A 40 4.32 -4.28 17.75
N PHE A 41 4.23 -3.74 16.53
CA PHE A 41 5.22 -2.81 15.99
C PHE A 41 5.25 -1.48 16.73
N ILE A 42 4.09 -0.95 17.16
CA ILE A 42 4.03 0.25 18.02
C ILE A 42 4.78 0.02 19.35
N ASN A 43 4.64 -1.16 19.95
CA ASN A 43 5.33 -1.51 21.19
C ASN A 43 6.81 -1.90 20.99
N ASN A 44 7.19 -2.25 19.76
CA ASN A 44 8.53 -2.68 19.37
C ASN A 44 9.03 -1.86 18.17
N PRO A 45 9.26 -0.53 18.32
CA PRO A 45 9.48 0.38 17.20
C PRO A 45 10.70 0.02 16.35
N ALA A 46 11.76 -0.54 16.94
CA ALA A 46 12.92 -1.00 16.18
C ALA A 46 12.59 -2.15 15.20
N ILE A 47 11.65 -3.03 15.56
CA ILE A 47 11.18 -4.10 14.68
C ILE A 47 10.24 -3.54 13.61
N GLY A 48 9.36 -2.60 14.00
CA GLY A 48 8.51 -1.87 13.06
C GLY A 48 9.32 -1.15 11.98
N GLU A 49 10.32 -0.37 12.40
CA GLU A 49 11.25 0.31 11.50
C GLU A 49 12.03 -0.69 10.63
N GLU A 50 12.49 -1.81 11.19
CA GLU A 50 13.16 -2.85 10.41
C GLU A 50 12.25 -3.44 9.33
N SER A 51 10.96 -3.66 9.65
CA SER A 51 9.98 -4.18 8.68
C SER A 51 9.82 -3.23 7.49
N ILE A 52 9.83 -1.91 7.74
CA ILE A 52 9.77 -0.89 6.70
C ILE A 52 11.08 -0.87 5.91
N GLN A 53 12.23 -0.75 6.57
CA GLN A 53 13.55 -0.67 5.91
C GLN A 53 13.86 -1.88 5.02
N ARG A 54 13.38 -3.07 5.41
CA ARG A 54 13.51 -4.31 4.62
C ARG A 54 12.43 -4.48 3.55
N GLY A 55 11.53 -3.51 3.40
CA GLY A 55 10.45 -3.53 2.42
C GLY A 55 9.41 -4.63 2.68
N ILE A 56 9.24 -5.04 3.93
CA ILE A 56 8.26 -6.07 4.33
C ILE A 56 6.85 -5.47 4.34
N LEU A 57 6.71 -4.30 4.94
CA LEU A 57 5.47 -3.52 5.02
C LEU A 57 5.74 -2.12 4.50
N LEU A 58 4.87 -1.64 3.61
CA LEU A 58 4.83 -0.23 3.24
C LEU A 58 3.57 0.40 3.83
N PRO A 59 3.71 1.13 4.94
CA PRO A 59 2.61 1.82 5.59
C PRO A 59 2.22 3.13 4.89
N ILE A 60 0.92 3.37 4.69
CA ILE A 60 0.36 4.68 4.34
C ILE A 60 -0.68 5.05 5.40
N TYR A 61 -0.24 5.72 6.47
CA TYR A 61 -1.06 5.99 7.66
C TYR A 61 -1.25 7.50 7.89
N ASN A 62 -2.03 7.84 8.93
CA ASN A 62 -2.43 9.22 9.26
C ASN A 62 -3.32 9.88 8.20
N ILE A 63 -4.11 9.07 7.50
CA ILE A 63 -5.08 9.50 6.50
C ILE A 63 -6.49 9.24 7.03
N GLU A 64 -7.47 10.03 6.59
CA GLU A 64 -8.84 9.88 7.10
C GLU A 64 -9.49 8.60 6.55
N PRO A 65 -10.27 7.84 7.34
CA PRO A 65 -11.12 6.77 6.83
C PRO A 65 -12.04 7.29 5.73
N PHE A 66 -11.88 6.79 4.51
CA PHE A 66 -12.62 7.20 3.32
C PHE A 66 -12.48 6.14 2.21
N ASP A 67 -13.27 6.28 1.14
CA ASP A 67 -13.16 5.46 -0.06
C ASP A 67 -12.12 6.09 -0.99
N TYR A 68 -10.92 5.48 -1.06
CA TYR A 68 -9.83 6.00 -1.87
C TYR A 68 -9.64 5.19 -3.14
N GLU A 69 -9.38 5.87 -4.25
CA GLU A 69 -8.85 5.22 -5.45
C GLU A 69 -7.36 4.92 -5.29
N ILE A 70 -6.97 3.65 -5.43
CA ILE A 70 -5.56 3.24 -5.41
C ILE A 70 -5.12 2.85 -6.82
N LEU A 71 -4.08 3.52 -7.31
CA LEU A 71 -3.51 3.28 -8.63
C LEU A 71 -2.09 2.70 -8.49
N ILE A 72 -1.89 1.49 -8.97
CA ILE A 72 -0.56 0.88 -9.06
C ILE A 72 0.03 1.19 -10.42
N ASN A 73 1.07 2.03 -10.46
CA ASN A 73 1.73 2.46 -11.67
C ASN A 73 3.12 1.83 -11.80
N THR A 74 3.26 0.84 -12.70
CA THR A 74 4.55 0.22 -13.05
C THR A 74 5.27 0.92 -14.23
N THR A 75 4.80 2.11 -14.60
CA THR A 75 5.35 2.97 -15.64
C THR A 75 6.01 4.21 -15.02
N THR A 76 6.65 5.04 -15.84
CA THR A 76 7.34 6.25 -15.36
C THR A 76 6.47 7.52 -15.42
N LYS A 77 5.21 7.45 -15.88
CA LYS A 77 4.37 8.64 -16.12
C LYS A 77 3.01 8.50 -15.45
N SER A 78 2.65 9.54 -14.70
CA SER A 78 1.30 9.73 -14.15
C SER A 78 0.32 10.08 -15.26
N GLU A 79 -0.93 9.63 -15.11
CA GLU A 79 -2.08 10.12 -15.86
C GLU A 79 -3.01 11.01 -15.04
N ILE A 80 -2.68 11.23 -13.76
CA ILE A 80 -3.39 12.18 -12.91
C ILE A 80 -3.16 13.59 -13.47
N PRO A 81 -4.23 14.38 -13.70
CA PRO A 81 -4.11 15.78 -14.07
C PRO A 81 -3.25 16.54 -13.06
N THR A 82 -2.35 17.40 -13.53
CA THR A 82 -1.39 18.09 -12.65
C THR A 82 -2.10 18.97 -11.62
N GLU A 83 -3.26 19.51 -11.96
CA GLU A 83 -4.13 20.29 -11.09
C GLU A 83 -4.81 19.47 -9.98
N TRP A 84 -4.86 18.14 -10.10
CA TRP A 84 -5.40 17.25 -9.06
C TRP A 84 -4.34 16.80 -8.06
N VAL A 85 -3.05 16.99 -8.37
CA VAL A 85 -1.95 16.53 -7.52
C VAL A 85 -1.89 17.37 -6.25
N VAL A 86 -2.11 16.73 -5.10
CA VAL A 86 -2.01 17.36 -3.77
C VAL A 86 -0.57 17.31 -3.26
N PHE A 87 0.07 16.15 -3.39
CA PHE A 87 1.46 15.97 -3.04
C PHE A 87 2.11 14.88 -3.88
N LYS A 88 3.43 14.88 -3.90
CA LYS A 88 4.26 13.77 -4.38
C LYS A 88 5.44 13.63 -3.46
N ASN A 89 5.65 12.44 -2.90
CA ASN A 89 6.83 12.21 -2.08
C ASN A 89 8.10 12.14 -2.96
N GLU A 90 9.19 12.67 -2.43
CA GLU A 90 10.50 12.58 -3.09
C GLU A 90 11.26 11.31 -2.68
N VAL A 91 10.90 10.75 -1.52
CA VAL A 91 11.50 9.54 -0.96
C VAL A 91 10.95 8.32 -1.66
N SER A 92 11.86 7.44 -2.08
CA SER A 92 11.52 6.13 -2.62
C SER A 92 11.47 5.13 -1.47
N LEU A 93 10.28 4.63 -1.15
CA LEU A 93 10.05 3.71 -0.05
C LEU A 93 10.36 2.27 -0.51
N PRO A 94 11.06 1.47 0.31
CA PRO A 94 11.39 0.08 -0.02
C PRO A 94 10.14 -0.81 0.04
N LEU A 95 10.02 -1.72 -0.93
CA LEU A 95 9.02 -2.78 -0.92
C LEU A 95 9.59 -4.03 -1.61
N GLN A 96 9.44 -5.18 -0.98
CA GLN A 96 9.88 -6.46 -1.50
C GLN A 96 8.67 -7.30 -1.91
N VAL A 97 8.74 -7.85 -3.13
CA VAL A 97 7.77 -8.82 -3.63
C VAL A 97 8.50 -10.12 -3.98
N LYS A 98 8.08 -11.23 -3.38
CA LYS A 98 8.66 -12.57 -3.55
C LYS A 98 7.72 -13.54 -4.27
N SER A 99 6.44 -13.55 -3.90
CA SER A 99 5.39 -14.41 -4.47
C SER A 99 5.03 -14.03 -5.90
N GLY A 100 5.35 -12.81 -6.32
CA GLY A 100 4.85 -12.23 -7.57
C GLY A 100 3.47 -11.59 -7.43
N ARG A 101 3.01 -11.41 -6.20
CA ARG A 101 1.75 -10.75 -5.86
C ARG A 101 1.94 -9.73 -4.75
N LEU A 102 1.10 -8.71 -4.74
CA LEU A 102 1.06 -7.66 -3.74
C LEU A 102 -0.36 -7.56 -3.18
N ALA A 103 -0.50 -7.51 -1.86
CA ALA A 103 -1.72 -7.12 -1.19
C ALA A 103 -1.67 -5.60 -0.92
N VAL A 104 -2.78 -4.92 -1.18
CA VAL A 104 -3.03 -3.54 -0.73
C VAL A 104 -4.29 -3.58 0.09
N GLU A 105 -4.16 -3.36 1.39
CA GLU A 105 -5.21 -3.65 2.36
C GLU A 105 -5.35 -2.49 3.34
N ASP A 106 -6.54 -2.30 3.89
CA ASP A 106 -6.76 -1.52 5.11
C ASP A 106 -5.79 -2.03 6.20
N ILE A 107 -5.23 -1.09 6.98
CA ILE A 107 -4.36 -1.41 8.10
C ILE A 107 -5.00 -2.37 9.12
N PHE A 108 -6.33 -2.44 9.19
CA PHE A 108 -7.07 -3.43 9.96
C PHE A 108 -6.60 -4.87 9.68
N MET A 109 -6.22 -5.18 8.44
CA MET A 109 -5.80 -6.52 8.04
C MET A 109 -4.51 -7.00 8.72
N ILE A 110 -3.70 -6.08 9.26
CA ILE A 110 -2.53 -6.42 10.07
C ILE A 110 -2.78 -6.28 11.59
N MET A 111 -3.98 -5.86 12.01
CA MET A 111 -4.41 -5.87 13.41
C MET A 111 -5.01 -7.22 13.84
N ASN A 112 -5.38 -8.05 12.86
CA ASN A 112 -5.87 -9.40 13.05
C ASN A 112 -5.23 -10.34 12.02
N TRP A 113 -3.91 -10.42 12.09
CA TRP A 113 -3.10 -11.20 11.17
C TRP A 113 -3.42 -12.69 11.27
N ASP A 114 -3.84 -13.26 10.14
CA ASP A 114 -4.00 -14.70 9.97
C ASP A 114 -3.56 -15.09 8.56
N TYR A 115 -2.29 -15.49 8.45
CA TYR A 115 -1.70 -15.89 7.17
C TYR A 115 -2.41 -17.10 6.56
N GLU A 116 -2.73 -18.10 7.38
CA GLU A 116 -3.26 -19.37 6.89
C GLU A 116 -4.67 -19.19 6.32
N SER A 117 -5.52 -18.44 7.01
CA SER A 117 -6.90 -18.20 6.59
C SER A 117 -7.01 -17.21 5.42
N ASN A 118 -6.17 -16.17 5.39
CA ASN A 118 -6.36 -15.04 4.47
C ASN A 118 -5.40 -15.04 3.28
N TYR A 119 -4.20 -15.63 3.42
CA TYR A 119 -3.08 -15.40 2.48
C TYR A 119 -2.31 -16.65 2.06
N SER A 120 -2.69 -17.85 2.51
CA SER A 120 -1.96 -19.10 2.20
C SER A 120 -1.91 -19.43 0.69
N ASP A 121 -2.80 -18.84 -0.11
CA ASP A 121 -2.81 -18.98 -1.58
C ASP A 121 -1.69 -18.20 -2.28
N PHE A 122 -1.09 -17.19 -1.64
CA PHE A 122 0.04 -16.43 -2.19
C PHE A 122 1.29 -17.31 -2.38
N ALA A 123 1.46 -18.37 -1.59
CA ALA A 123 2.60 -19.27 -1.70
C ALA A 123 2.46 -20.32 -2.82
N ASN A 124 1.23 -20.68 -3.19
CA ASN A 124 0.96 -21.94 -3.89
C ASN A 124 0.30 -21.79 -5.26
N GLU A 125 -0.32 -20.66 -5.56
CA GLU A 125 -1.06 -20.47 -6.81
C GLU A 125 -0.45 -19.36 -7.68
N LYS A 126 -0.44 -19.52 -9.00
CA LYS A 126 -0.53 -18.35 -9.90
C LYS A 126 -1.98 -17.91 -9.89
N SER A 127 -2.25 -16.61 -9.77
CA SER A 127 -3.60 -16.10 -9.57
C SER A 127 -4.59 -16.80 -10.49
N LEU A 128 -5.51 -17.60 -9.92
CA LEU A 128 -6.56 -18.26 -10.69
C LEU A 128 -7.59 -17.24 -11.20
N ASN A 129 -7.55 -16.03 -10.67
CA ASN A 129 -8.25 -14.86 -11.21
C ASN A 129 -7.21 -13.96 -11.89
N PRO A 130 -7.09 -13.97 -13.23
CA PRO A 130 -6.39 -12.87 -13.89
C PRO A 130 -7.07 -11.58 -13.45
N GLN A 131 -6.34 -10.68 -12.79
CA GLN A 131 -6.77 -9.29 -12.76
C GLN A 131 -6.94 -8.88 -14.23
N PRO A 132 -8.12 -8.42 -14.66
CA PRO A 132 -8.30 -8.01 -16.05
C PRO A 132 -7.30 -6.89 -16.32
N ALA A 133 -6.29 -7.19 -17.13
CA ALA A 133 -5.26 -6.26 -17.52
C ALA A 133 -5.79 -5.32 -18.61
N VAL A 134 -6.90 -4.60 -18.42
CA VAL A 134 -7.36 -3.54 -19.33
C VAL A 134 -8.33 -2.58 -18.62
N GLU A 135 -8.16 -1.29 -18.93
CA GLU A 135 -9.06 -0.12 -18.77
C GLU A 135 -10.44 -0.42 -18.14
N ASP A 136 -10.73 0.26 -17.02
CA ASP A 136 -12.08 0.43 -16.46
C ASP A 136 -12.78 -0.83 -15.92
N VAL A 137 -12.07 -1.66 -15.13
CA VAL A 137 -12.73 -2.60 -14.21
C VAL A 137 -12.63 -2.08 -12.79
N GLU A 138 -13.74 -1.57 -12.26
CA GLU A 138 -13.95 -1.32 -10.83
C GLU A 138 -13.90 -2.67 -10.10
N LEU A 139 -12.86 -2.88 -9.29
CA LEU A 139 -12.84 -3.95 -8.29
C LEU A 139 -13.69 -3.46 -7.12
N ASN A 140 -14.60 -4.31 -6.64
CA ASN A 140 -15.57 -3.94 -5.62
C ASN A 140 -14.85 -3.56 -4.31
N GLY A 141 -15.29 -2.45 -3.69
CA GLY A 141 -14.74 -1.86 -2.47
C GLY A 141 -14.84 -2.74 -1.21
N ASP A 142 -14.04 -3.79 -1.16
CA ASP A 142 -13.69 -4.49 0.06
C ASP A 142 -12.47 -3.82 0.73
N THR A 143 -12.09 -4.28 1.92
CA THR A 143 -10.97 -3.74 2.72
C THR A 143 -9.59 -3.98 2.10
N GLY A 144 -9.50 -4.46 0.85
CA GLY A 144 -8.24 -4.63 0.14
C GLY A 144 -8.32 -5.44 -1.15
N ASP A 145 -7.20 -5.47 -1.85
CA ASP A 145 -7.10 -6.04 -3.19
C ASP A 145 -5.71 -6.61 -3.52
N ARG A 146 -5.65 -7.51 -4.51
CA ARG A 146 -4.45 -8.33 -4.82
C ARG A 146 -3.92 -8.11 -6.21
N PHE A 147 -2.69 -7.64 -6.36
CA PHE A 147 -2.09 -7.26 -7.64
C PHE A 147 -0.97 -8.20 -8.10
N ASP A 148 -0.97 -8.57 -9.39
CA ASP A 148 0.14 -9.31 -9.99
C ASP A 148 1.32 -8.36 -10.25
N ILE A 149 2.29 -8.36 -9.32
CA ILE A 149 3.50 -7.55 -9.38
C ILE A 149 4.71 -8.49 -9.44
N PRO A 150 5.54 -8.45 -10.50
CA PRO A 150 6.66 -9.39 -10.64
C PRO A 150 7.56 -9.41 -9.41
N ALA A 151 8.08 -10.58 -9.02
CA ALA A 151 9.01 -10.66 -7.91
C ALA A 151 10.24 -9.75 -8.12
N GLY A 152 10.69 -9.10 -7.05
CA GLY A 152 11.83 -8.18 -7.04
C GLY A 152 11.80 -7.19 -5.88
N ASN A 153 12.83 -6.34 -5.86
CA ASN A 153 12.91 -5.19 -4.97
C ASN A 153 12.33 -3.97 -5.70
N TYR A 154 11.55 -3.18 -4.99
CA TYR A 154 10.91 -1.99 -5.53
C TYR A 154 11.24 -0.77 -4.69
N GLY A 155 11.41 0.34 -5.39
CA GLY A 155 11.27 1.67 -4.84
C GLY A 155 9.88 2.20 -5.17
N VAL A 156 9.11 2.58 -4.16
CA VAL A 156 7.74 3.06 -4.28
C VAL A 156 7.68 4.54 -3.96
N LYS A 157 7.22 5.34 -4.91
CA LYS A 157 6.86 6.75 -4.68
C LYS A 157 5.35 6.89 -4.64
N VAL A 158 4.87 7.76 -3.77
CA VAL A 158 3.46 8.00 -3.50
C VAL A 158 3.10 9.41 -3.97
N LEU A 159 2.06 9.49 -4.79
CA LEU A 159 1.42 10.72 -5.20
C LEU A 159 -0.01 10.71 -4.67
N GLY A 160 -0.42 11.75 -3.95
CA GLY A 160 -1.81 11.94 -3.55
C GLY A 160 -2.53 12.85 -4.54
N PHE A 161 -3.77 12.50 -4.90
CA PHE A 161 -4.61 13.30 -5.78
C PHE A 161 -6.04 13.53 -5.27
N LEU A 162 -6.63 14.64 -5.70
CA LEU A 162 -8.00 15.07 -5.40
C LEU A 162 -8.59 15.77 -6.63
N ASP A 163 -9.75 15.32 -7.11
CA ASP A 163 -10.48 15.96 -8.20
C ASP A 163 -11.07 17.30 -7.74
N VAL A 164 -10.46 18.38 -8.21
CA VAL A 164 -10.86 19.76 -7.90
C VAL A 164 -12.09 20.24 -8.66
N ASN A 165 -12.58 19.47 -9.64
CA ASN A 165 -13.73 19.85 -10.46
C ASN A 165 -15.06 19.38 -9.85
N GLU A 166 -15.03 18.42 -8.93
CA GLU A 166 -16.20 17.96 -8.21
C GLU A 166 -16.37 18.74 -6.89
N PRO A 167 -17.35 19.65 -6.80
CA PRO A 167 -17.55 20.46 -5.60
C PRO A 167 -18.10 19.68 -4.41
N ASP A 168 -18.77 18.54 -4.62
CA ASP A 168 -19.15 17.67 -3.53
C ASP A 168 -17.94 16.87 -3.06
N ILE A 169 -17.49 17.18 -1.84
CA ILE A 169 -16.34 16.52 -1.27
C ILE A 169 -16.55 15.01 -1.19
N PHE A 170 -17.77 14.49 -1.04
CA PHE A 170 -18.03 13.05 -0.94
C PHE A 170 -18.04 12.33 -2.29
N GLU A 171 -18.29 13.05 -3.38
CA GLU A 171 -18.29 12.50 -4.74
C GLU A 171 -16.96 12.74 -5.47
N SER A 172 -16.10 13.61 -4.93
CA SER A 172 -14.80 13.93 -5.50
C SER A 172 -13.87 12.72 -5.45
N LYS A 173 -13.37 12.34 -6.63
CA LYS A 173 -12.35 11.29 -6.78
C LYS A 173 -11.08 11.70 -6.06
N CYS A 174 -10.65 10.91 -5.09
CA CYS A 174 -9.41 11.14 -4.37
C CYS A 174 -8.70 9.82 -4.07
N GLY A 175 -7.39 9.89 -3.91
CA GLY A 175 -6.63 8.67 -3.75
C GLY A 175 -5.14 8.81 -3.91
N TYR A 176 -4.50 7.69 -4.20
CA TYR A 176 -3.06 7.54 -4.26
C TYR A 176 -2.62 6.85 -5.53
N GLU A 177 -1.66 7.44 -6.22
CA GLU A 177 -0.89 6.77 -7.26
C GLU A 177 0.47 6.33 -6.71
N LEU A 178 0.73 5.03 -6.81
CA LEU A 178 1.90 4.35 -6.30
C LEU A 178 2.80 3.98 -7.46
N PHE A 179 3.95 4.65 -7.58
CA PHE A 179 4.93 4.42 -8.64
C PHE A 179 5.90 3.33 -8.24
N PHE A 180 5.81 2.17 -8.88
CA PHE A 180 6.69 1.03 -8.65
C PHE A 180 7.88 1.08 -9.61
N GLU A 181 9.04 1.45 -9.09
CA GLU A 181 10.31 1.35 -9.78
C GLU A 181 11.02 0.06 -9.36
N LYS A 182 11.21 -0.88 -10.29
CA LYS A 182 11.95 -2.12 -10.00
C LYS A 182 13.44 -1.81 -9.90
N MET A 183 14.08 -2.28 -8.82
CA MET A 183 15.48 -2.00 -8.50
C MET A 183 16.26 -3.29 -8.27
N ASP A 184 17.59 -3.24 -8.45
CA ASP A 184 18.47 -4.37 -8.12
C ASP A 184 18.54 -4.59 -6.60
N THR A 185 18.56 -3.50 -5.83
CA THR A 185 18.57 -3.49 -4.36
C THR A 185 17.46 -2.58 -3.83
N LEU A 186 16.95 -2.86 -2.63
CA LEU A 186 15.99 -1.97 -1.98
C LEU A 186 16.58 -0.55 -1.81
N PRO A 187 15.77 0.51 -2.00
CA PRO A 187 16.21 1.85 -1.69
C PRO A 187 16.45 2.00 -0.20
N ILE A 188 17.46 2.81 0.16
CA ILE A 188 17.74 3.15 1.55
C ILE A 188 16.94 4.41 1.89
N ILE A 189 16.12 4.33 2.94
CA ILE A 189 15.46 5.52 3.49
C ILE A 189 16.53 6.37 4.19
N PRO A 190 16.69 7.65 3.83
CA PRO A 190 17.64 8.53 4.51
C PRO A 190 17.37 8.59 6.03
N GLU A 191 18.41 8.58 6.87
CA GLU A 191 18.28 8.56 8.34
C GLU A 191 17.48 9.74 8.92
N ASN A 192 17.35 10.84 8.17
CA ASN A 192 16.59 12.01 8.57
C ASN A 192 15.10 11.95 8.17
N ILE A 193 14.66 10.86 7.53
CA ILE A 193 13.27 10.63 7.15
C ILE A 193 12.68 9.60 8.12
N ASP A 194 11.63 10.02 8.81
CA ASP A 194 10.79 9.15 9.61
C ASP A 194 9.53 8.84 8.81
N VAL A 195 9.36 7.58 8.38
CA VAL A 195 8.26 7.15 7.52
C VAL A 195 6.91 7.35 8.20
N ASP A 196 6.84 7.18 9.53
CA ASP A 196 5.61 7.36 10.31
C ASP A 196 5.18 8.84 10.38
N LYS A 197 6.10 9.77 10.06
CA LYS A 197 5.85 11.22 10.01
C LYS A 197 5.62 11.75 8.60
N LEU A 198 5.62 10.91 7.58
CA LEU A 198 5.26 11.35 6.23
C LEU A 198 3.78 11.73 6.19
N ASP A 199 3.50 12.93 5.68
CA ASP A 199 2.13 13.42 5.53
C ASP A 199 1.55 12.92 4.19
N TYR A 200 0.58 12.02 4.30
CA TYR A 200 -0.14 11.45 3.17
C TYR A 200 -1.54 12.05 3.00
N LYS A 201 -1.90 13.12 3.73
CA LYS A 201 -3.27 13.66 3.66
C LYS A 201 -3.56 14.26 2.28
N VAL A 202 -4.47 13.61 1.56
CA VAL A 202 -5.07 14.13 0.32
C VAL A 202 -6.32 14.96 0.60
N LYS A 203 -7.02 14.61 1.68
CA LYS A 203 -8.32 15.14 2.03
C LYS A 203 -8.41 15.28 3.55
N VAL A 204 -8.94 16.42 4.00
CA VAL A 204 -9.27 16.65 5.41
C VAL A 204 -10.78 16.73 5.49
N ILE A 205 -11.41 15.65 5.93
CA ILE A 205 -12.85 15.63 6.21
C ILE A 205 -13.00 16.16 7.63
N SER A 206 -13.33 17.45 7.77
CA SER A 206 -13.70 17.98 9.09
C SER A 206 -15.03 17.38 9.52
N GLU A 207 -15.09 16.76 10.70
CA GLU A 207 -16.37 16.45 11.34
C GLU A 207 -17.22 17.72 11.41
N ARG A 208 -18.46 17.65 10.92
CA ARG A 208 -19.44 18.72 11.04
C ARG A 208 -19.95 18.87 12.46
#